data_AF-C9RJ18-F1
#
_entry.id   AF-C9RJ18-F1
#
_cell.length_a   1.000
_cell.length_b   1.000
_cell.length_c   1.000
_cell.angle_alpha   90.00
_cell.angle_beta   90.00
_cell.angle_gamma   90.00
#
_symmetry.space_group_name_H-M   'P 1'
#
loop_
_entity.id
_entity.type
_entity.pdbx_description
1 polymer ?
#
loop_
_entity_poly.entity_id
_entity_poly.type
_entity_poly.pdbx_seq_one_letter_code
_entity_poly.pdbx_strand_id
1 'polypeptide(L)'
;MSDYVVKIALIASIILMGYNISEFVASYNVVSEKASQFLQMAKDNAASDADLRRSNLLLSSVLSIGYSVLIYFSDIVIWLVAIVVSKLIITLLLSDKVLIQILHDRTLSQKSFLVSKYDAFFNAVMGLAFALVLVL
;
A
#
# COMPACT_ATOMS: atom_id res chain seq x y z
N MET A 1 16.60 19.22 14.03
CA MET A 1 16.07 18.45 12.89
C MET A 1 17.24 18.05 12.00
N SER A 2 17.42 16.77 11.66
CA SER A 2 18.44 16.40 10.67
C SER A 2 17.83 16.60 9.28
N ASP A 3 18.34 17.55 8.51
CA ASP A 3 17.92 17.90 7.14
C ASP A 3 17.82 16.65 6.23
N TYR A 4 18.62 15.61 6.52
CA TYR A 4 18.58 14.32 5.84
C TYR A 4 17.27 13.53 6.04
N VAL A 5 16.67 13.57 7.23
CA VAL A 5 15.43 12.81 7.53
C VAL A 5 14.26 13.36 6.75
N VAL A 6 14.14 14.69 6.69
CA VAL A 6 13.09 15.39 5.91
C VAL A 6 13.23 15.09 4.42
N LYS A 7 14.46 15.11 3.87
CA LYS A 7 14.71 14.77 2.47
C LYS A 7 14.35 13.32 2.13
N ILE A 8 14.67 12.38 3.02
CA ILE A 8 14.31 10.96 2.84
C ILE A 8 12.78 10.81 2.87
N ALA A 9 12.10 11.45 3.84
CA ALA A 9 10.64 11.42 3.95
C ALA A 9 9.95 12.05 2.72
N LEU A 10 10.52 13.13 2.17
CA LEU A 10 10.03 13.78 0.95
C LEU A 10 10.14 12.86 -0.26
N ILE A 11 11.32 12.27 -0.49
CA ILE A 11 11.56 11.34 -1.59
C ILE A 11 10.62 10.13 -1.48
N ALA A 12 10.49 9.56 -0.27
CA ALA A 12 9.57 8.46 -0.03
C ALA A 12 8.12 8.83 -0.34
N SER A 13 7.67 10.03 0.06
CA SER A 13 6.31 10.52 -0.19
C SER A 13 6.03 10.73 -1.69
N ILE A 14 7.01 11.26 -2.44
CA ILE A 14 6.89 11.45 -3.90
C ILE A 14 6.83 10.10 -4.62
N ILE A 15 7.72 9.15 -4.27
CA ILE A 15 7.73 7.81 -4.85
C ILE A 15 6.40 7.10 -4.55
N LEU A 16 5.93 7.20 -3.31
CA LEU A 16 4.67 6.59 -2.88
C LEU A 16 3.49 7.22 -3.62
N MET A 17 3.47 8.53 -3.80
CA MET A 17 2.46 9.21 -4.61
C MET A 17 2.48 8.70 -6.07
N GLY A 18 3.64 8.68 -6.72
CA GLY A 18 3.78 8.25 -8.11
C GLY A 18 3.34 6.80 -8.32
N TYR A 19 3.72 5.91 -7.42
CA TYR A 19 3.31 4.51 -7.43
C TYR A 19 1.79 4.37 -7.33
N ASN A 20 1.17 5.06 -6.37
CA ASN A 20 -0.26 4.99 -6.14
C ASN A 20 -1.09 5.65 -7.26
N ILE A 21 -0.59 6.70 -7.91
CA ILE A 21 -1.21 7.26 -9.13
C ILE A 21 -1.15 6.24 -10.27
N SER A 22 -0.01 5.56 -10.45
CA SER A 22 0.13 4.52 -11.47
C SER A 22 -0.86 3.37 -11.25
N GLU A 23 -1.03 2.92 -10.01
CA GLU A 23 -2.05 1.91 -9.66
C GLU A 23 -3.49 2.42 -9.88
N PHE A 24 -3.75 3.70 -9.59
CA PHE A 24 -5.06 4.29 -9.84
C PHE A 24 -5.37 4.41 -11.35
N VAL A 25 -4.37 4.65 -12.19
CA VAL A 25 -4.58 4.73 -13.65
C VAL A 25 -4.64 3.34 -14.28
N ALA A 26 -4.14 2.30 -13.59
CA ALA A 26 -4.16 0.94 -14.09
C ALA A 26 -5.58 0.46 -14.42
N SER A 27 -5.72 -0.21 -15.56
CA SER A 27 -6.98 -0.81 -16.00
C SER A 27 -7.21 -2.14 -15.29
N TYR A 28 -8.49 -2.53 -15.22
CA TYR A 28 -8.87 -3.81 -14.63
C TYR A 28 -8.14 -4.99 -15.27
N ASN A 29 -8.01 -4.97 -16.61
CA ASN A 29 -7.33 -6.04 -17.35
C ASN A 29 -5.87 -6.20 -16.92
N VAL A 30 -5.14 -5.09 -16.76
CA VAL A 30 -3.73 -5.11 -16.32
C VAL A 30 -3.60 -5.65 -14.90
N VAL A 31 -4.48 -5.24 -13.99
CA VAL A 31 -4.44 -5.70 -12.59
C VAL A 31 -4.86 -7.17 -12.48
N SER A 32 -5.87 -7.58 -13.26
CA SER A 32 -6.33 -8.97 -13.33
C SER A 32 -5.26 -9.88 -13.91
N GLU A 33 -4.54 -9.44 -14.94
CA GLU A 33 -3.42 -10.20 -15.51
C GLU A 33 -2.29 -10.38 -14.49
N LYS A 34 -1.92 -9.33 -13.76
CA LYS A 34 -0.93 -9.43 -12.67
C LYS A 34 -1.40 -10.38 -11.56
N ALA A 35 -2.67 -10.37 -11.19
CA ALA A 35 -3.22 -11.31 -10.21
C ALA A 35 -3.14 -12.77 -10.70
N SER A 36 -3.40 -13.00 -11.99
CA SER A 36 -3.24 -14.32 -12.63
C SER A 36 -1.77 -14.78 -12.62
N GLN A 37 -0.84 -13.89 -13.00
CA GLN A 37 0.61 -14.16 -12.96
C GLN A 37 1.08 -14.47 -11.53
N PHE A 38 0.59 -13.73 -10.53
CA PHE A 38 0.88 -14.00 -9.13
C PHE A 38 0.40 -15.40 -8.69
N LEU A 39 -0.84 -15.78 -9.06
CA LEU A 39 -1.36 -17.12 -8.79
C LEU A 39 -0.55 -18.21 -9.48
N GLN A 40 -0.06 -17.94 -10.69
CA GLN A 40 0.82 -18.86 -11.42
C GLN A 40 2.17 -19.02 -10.70
N MET A 41 2.82 -17.93 -10.31
CA MET A 41 4.08 -17.98 -9.53
C MET A 41 3.90 -18.68 -8.17
N ALA A 42 2.78 -18.47 -7.50
CA ALA A 42 2.44 -19.17 -6.26
C ALA A 42 2.34 -20.68 -6.48
N LYS A 43 1.71 -21.10 -7.58
CA LYS A 43 1.60 -22.50 -7.98
C LYS A 43 2.96 -23.10 -8.34
N ASP A 44 3.77 -22.37 -9.11
CA ASP A 44 5.09 -22.82 -9.55
C ASP A 44 6.05 -23.00 -8.37
N ASN A 45 5.93 -22.17 -7.33
CA ASN A 45 6.71 -22.28 -6.10
C ASN A 45 6.11 -23.22 -5.05
N ALA A 46 5.00 -23.91 -5.36
CA ALA A 46 4.24 -24.74 -4.42
C ALA A 46 3.93 -24.02 -3.08
N ALA A 47 3.78 -22.69 -3.13
CA ALA A 47 3.53 -21.88 -1.95
C ALA A 47 2.11 -22.15 -1.43
N SER A 48 1.98 -22.39 -0.13
CA SER A 48 0.65 -22.54 0.46
C SER A 48 -0.05 -21.18 0.56
N ASP A 49 -1.39 -21.18 0.55
CA ASP A 49 -2.18 -19.97 0.77
C ASP A 49 -1.81 -19.29 2.11
N ALA A 50 -1.44 -20.09 3.12
CA ALA A 50 -0.98 -19.60 4.41
C ALA A 50 0.36 -18.85 4.30
N ASP A 51 1.30 -19.35 3.50
CA ASP A 51 2.60 -18.71 3.28
C ASP A 51 2.44 -17.37 2.54
N LEU A 52 1.57 -17.31 1.53
CA LEU A 52 1.28 -16.10 0.77
C LEU A 52 0.64 -15.02 1.66
N ARG A 53 -0.33 -15.40 2.49
CA ARG A 53 -0.97 -14.48 3.44
C ARG A 53 0.01 -14.00 4.50
N ARG A 54 0.83 -14.89 5.07
CA ARG A 54 1.84 -14.53 6.05
C ARG A 54 2.88 -13.57 5.47
N SER A 55 3.33 -13.84 4.25
CA SER A 55 4.26 -12.96 3.52
C SER A 55 3.67 -11.58 3.28
N ASN A 56 2.42 -11.52 2.78
CA ASN A 56 1.72 -10.25 2.54
C ASN A 56 1.57 -9.44 3.84
N LEU A 57 1.17 -10.08 4.93
CA LEU A 57 1.00 -9.43 6.23
C LEU A 57 2.32 -8.93 6.77
N LEU A 58 3.39 -9.74 6.73
CA LEU A 58 4.72 -9.34 7.20
C LEU A 58 5.28 -8.17 6.40
N LEU A 59 5.29 -8.26 5.07
CA LEU A 59 5.79 -7.20 4.20
C LEU A 59 5.02 -5.90 4.40
N SER A 60 3.69 -5.97 4.37
CA SER A 60 2.83 -4.79 4.51
C SER A 60 2.94 -4.18 5.91
N SER A 61 3.12 -5.00 6.95
CA SER A 61 3.30 -4.53 8.33
C SER A 61 4.65 -3.83 8.50
N VAL A 62 5.74 -4.41 7.98
CA VAL A 62 7.08 -3.80 8.02
C VAL A 62 7.09 -2.46 7.28
N LEU A 63 6.49 -2.39 6.10
CA LEU A 63 6.35 -1.15 5.33
C LEU A 63 5.52 -0.10 6.08
N SER A 64 4.39 -0.52 6.67
CA SER A 64 3.51 0.38 7.43
C SER A 64 4.19 0.93 8.68
N ILE A 65 4.93 0.10 9.41
CA ILE A 65 5.69 0.51 10.59
C ILE A 65 6.81 1.46 10.17
N GLY A 66 7.57 1.12 9.12
CA GLY A 66 8.65 1.98 8.61
C GLY A 66 8.15 3.37 8.22
N TYR A 67 7.04 3.44 7.48
CA TYR A 67 6.41 4.73 7.12
C TYR A 67 5.90 5.50 8.34
N SER A 68 5.28 4.83 9.31
CA SER A 68 4.79 5.47 10.54
C SER A 68 5.94 6.05 11.37
N VAL A 69 7.07 5.34 11.44
CA VAL A 69 8.29 5.81 12.13
C VAL A 69 8.85 7.05 11.45
N LEU A 70 8.94 7.05 10.11
CA LEU A 70 9.41 8.22 9.35
C LEU A 70 8.52 9.45 9.60
N ILE A 71 7.20 9.27 9.61
CA ILE A 71 6.24 10.35 9.89
C ILE A 71 6.39 10.85 11.33
N TYR A 72 6.50 9.94 12.31
CA TYR A 72 6.66 10.32 13.72
C TYR A 72 7.91 11.19 13.93
N PHE A 73 9.02 10.84 13.29
CA PHE A 73 10.26 11.63 13.36
C PHE A 73 10.25 12.90 12.47
N SER A 74 9.20 13.12 11.69
CA SER A 74 9.05 14.31 10.84
C SER A 74 8.39 15.50 11.57
N ASP A 75 8.18 15.41 12.89
CA ASP A 75 7.57 16.46 13.73
C ASP A 75 6.15 16.88 13.30
N ILE A 76 5.48 15.99 12.57
CA ILE A 76 4.10 16.17 12.13
C ILE A 76 3.16 16.02 13.33
N VAL A 77 2.09 16.82 13.36
CA VAL A 77 1.14 16.84 14.48
C VAL A 77 0.61 15.43 14.77
N ILE A 78 0.68 15.03 16.04
CA ILE A 78 0.45 13.62 16.46
C ILE A 78 -0.91 13.05 16.04
N TRP A 79 -1.93 13.89 15.86
CA TRP A 79 -3.25 13.47 15.38
C TRP A 79 -3.22 13.03 13.90
N LEU A 80 -2.37 13.62 13.05
CA LEU A 80 -2.15 13.17 11.67
C LEU A 80 -1.48 11.81 11.63
N VAL A 81 -0.53 11.56 12.55
CA VAL A 81 0.11 10.25 12.71
C VAL A 81 -0.93 9.18 13.03
N ALA A 82 -1.84 9.48 13.96
CA ALA A 82 -2.94 8.56 14.32
C ALA A 82 -3.88 8.27 13.14
N ILE A 83 -4.20 9.27 12.32
CA ILE A 83 -5.01 9.08 11.09
C ILE A 83 -4.28 8.17 10.10
N VAL A 84 -2.99 8.39 9.86
CA VAL A 84 -2.20 7.56 8.95
C VAL A 84 -2.14 6.12 9.42
N VAL A 85 -1.83 5.90 10.71
CA VAL A 85 -1.77 4.55 11.28
C VAL A 85 -3.11 3.85 11.14
N SER A 86 -4.21 4.55 11.47
CA SER A 86 -5.56 4.00 11.34
C SER A 86 -5.88 3.61 9.90
N LYS A 87 -5.51 4.46 8.95
CA LYS A 87 -5.69 4.19 7.52
C LYS A 87 -4.83 3.01 7.05
N LEU A 88 -3.58 2.91 7.50
CA LEU A 88 -2.70 1.78 7.15
C LEU A 88 -3.26 0.45 7.66
N ILE A 89 -3.87 0.43 8.85
CA ILE A 89 -4.58 -0.73 9.37
C ILE A 89 -5.75 -1.11 8.45
N ILE A 90 -6.55 -0.14 8.01
CA ILE A 90 -7.65 -0.41 7.08
C ILE A 90 -7.13 -0.99 5.76
N THR A 91 -6.07 -0.41 5.18
CA THR A 91 -5.45 -0.90 3.96
C THR A 91 -4.89 -2.31 4.11
N LEU A 92 -4.27 -2.63 5.25
CA LEU A 92 -3.81 -3.98 5.57
C LEU A 92 -4.97 -4.98 5.57
N LEU A 93 -6.09 -4.65 6.23
CA LEU A 93 -7.26 -5.50 6.29
C LEU A 93 -7.92 -5.69 4.92
N LEU A 94 -8.00 -4.63 4.12
CA LEU A 94 -8.53 -4.70 2.76
C LEU A 94 -7.61 -5.53 1.85
N SER A 95 -6.29 -5.35 1.96
CA SER A 95 -5.30 -6.15 1.22
C SER A 95 -5.41 -7.64 1.53
N ASP A 96 -5.50 -8.05 2.80
CA ASP A 96 -5.68 -9.46 3.17
C ASP A 96 -7.01 -10.02 2.64
N LYS A 97 -8.10 -9.24 2.73
CA LYS A 97 -9.40 -9.65 2.16
C LYS A 97 -9.35 -9.85 0.65
N VAL A 98 -8.72 -8.94 -0.08
CA VAL A 98 -8.55 -9.05 -1.54
C VAL A 98 -7.68 -10.26 -1.87
N LEU A 99 -6.60 -10.49 -1.13
CA LEU A 99 -5.73 -11.65 -1.33
C LEU A 99 -6.47 -12.97 -1.09
N ILE A 100 -7.23 -13.09 0.01
CA ILE A 100 -8.07 -14.27 0.27
C ILE A 100 -9.02 -14.52 -0.89
N GLN A 101 -9.67 -13.46 -1.39
CA GLN A 101 -10.60 -13.59 -2.50
C GLN A 101 -9.88 -14.06 -3.79
N ILE A 102 -8.73 -13.50 -4.11
CA ILE A 102 -7.94 -13.92 -5.30
C ILE A 102 -7.49 -15.38 -5.16
N LEU A 103 -7.09 -15.82 -3.97
CA LEU A 103 -6.69 -17.21 -3.71
C LEU A 103 -7.87 -18.18 -3.82
N HIS A 104 -9.05 -17.80 -3.34
CA HIS A 104 -10.25 -18.64 -3.35
C HIS A 104 -10.93 -18.67 -4.73
N ASP A 105 -11.25 -17.50 -5.29
CA ASP A 105 -12.00 -17.35 -6.54
C ASP A 105 -11.09 -17.46 -7.78
N ARG A 106 -9.76 -17.56 -7.58
CA ARG A 106 -8.71 -17.58 -8.62
C ARG A 106 -8.78 -16.43 -9.62
N THR A 107 -9.53 -15.38 -9.29
CA THR A 107 -9.84 -14.24 -10.15
C THR A 107 -9.99 -12.99 -9.30
N LEU A 108 -9.71 -11.84 -9.89
CA LEU A 108 -9.96 -10.55 -9.25
C LEU A 108 -11.45 -10.20 -9.43
N SER A 109 -12.14 -9.77 -8.37
CA SER A 109 -13.50 -9.24 -8.50
C SER A 109 -13.48 -7.75 -8.87
N GLN A 110 -14.43 -7.29 -9.69
CA GLN A 110 -14.60 -5.86 -10.00
C GLN A 110 -14.79 -4.99 -8.75
N LYS A 111 -15.48 -5.51 -7.72
CA LYS A 111 -15.67 -4.77 -6.46
C LYS A 111 -14.32 -4.56 -5.74
N SER A 112 -13.52 -5.61 -5.68
CA SER A 112 -12.18 -5.59 -5.06
C SER A 112 -11.21 -4.72 -5.84
N PHE A 113 -11.32 -4.71 -7.16
CA PHE A 113 -10.60 -3.77 -8.02
C PHE A 113 -10.97 -2.31 -7.71
N LEU A 114 -12.26 -1.97 -7.62
CA LEU A 114 -12.69 -0.62 -7.28
C LEU A 114 -12.18 -0.18 -5.91
N VAL A 115 -12.27 -1.05 -4.89
CA VAL A 115 -11.73 -0.78 -3.55
C VAL A 115 -10.23 -0.50 -3.62
N SER A 116 -9.47 -1.30 -4.38
CA SER A 116 -8.04 -1.07 -4.59
C SER A 116 -7.76 0.27 -5.30
N LYS A 117 -8.59 0.68 -6.27
CA LYS A 117 -8.43 2.00 -6.92
C LYS A 117 -8.65 3.14 -5.94
N TYR A 118 -9.70 3.06 -5.11
CA TYR A 118 -10.00 4.11 -4.14
C TYR A 118 -8.92 4.21 -3.06
N ASP A 119 -8.38 3.07 -2.59
CA ASP A 119 -7.24 3.07 -1.66
C ASP A 119 -6.00 3.70 -2.31
N ALA A 120 -5.66 3.30 -3.54
CA ALA A 120 -4.55 3.89 -4.29
C ALA A 120 -4.72 5.41 -4.50
N PHE A 121 -5.91 5.88 -4.87
CA PHE A 121 -6.18 7.31 -4.99
C PHE A 121 -5.99 8.05 -3.66
N PHE A 122 -6.52 7.51 -2.57
CA PHE A 122 -6.37 8.09 -1.25
C PHE A 122 -4.89 8.15 -0.82
N ASN A 123 -4.12 7.10 -1.12
CA ASN A 123 -2.68 7.05 -0.85
C ASN A 123 -1.89 8.09 -1.63
N ALA A 124 -2.24 8.30 -2.90
CA ALA A 124 -1.64 9.34 -3.71
C ALA A 124 -1.89 10.74 -3.15
N VAL A 125 -3.15 11.02 -2.77
CA VAL A 125 -3.52 12.30 -2.15
C VAL A 125 -2.80 12.50 -0.81
N MET A 126 -2.72 11.46 0.02
CA MET A 126 -1.98 11.52 1.28
C MET A 126 -0.48 11.75 1.05
N GLY A 127 0.15 11.03 0.12
CA GLY A 127 1.56 11.22 -0.23
C GLY A 127 1.85 12.64 -0.73
N LEU A 128 0.95 13.21 -1.54
CA LEU A 128 1.03 14.61 -1.96
C LEU A 128 0.89 15.57 -0.78
N ALA A 129 -0.10 15.37 0.09
CA ALA A 129 -0.32 16.20 1.26
C ALA A 129 0.90 16.18 2.21
N PHE A 130 1.49 15.01 2.45
CA PHE A 130 2.72 14.87 3.23
C PHE A 130 3.90 15.58 2.57
N ALA A 131 4.09 15.42 1.27
CA ALA A 131 5.14 16.12 0.54
C ALA A 131 4.99 17.65 0.65
N LEU A 132 3.76 18.16 0.55
CA LEU A 132 3.49 19.60 0.71
C LEU A 132 3.79 20.07 2.14
N VAL A 133 3.34 19.34 3.17
CA VAL A 133 3.59 19.67 4.57
C VAL A 133 5.08 19.63 4.93
N LEU A 134 5.87 18.76 4.29
CA LEU A 134 7.32 18.68 4.52
C LEU A 134 8.12 19.79 3.81
N VAL A 135 7.54 20.43 2.79
CA VAL A 135 8.18 21.53 2.03
C VAL A 135 7.79 22.91 2.57
N LEU A 136 6.58 23.03 3.11
CA LEU A 136 6.03 24.23 3.76
C LEU A 136 6.58 24.42 5.18
#